data_AF-A0A954A2A1-F1
#
_entry.id   AF-A0A954A2A1-F1
#
_cell.length_a   1.000
_cell.length_b   1.000
_cell.length_c   1.000
_cell.angle_alpha   90.00
_cell.angle_beta   90.00
_cell.angle_gamma   90.00
#
_symmetry.space_group_name_H-M   'P 1'
#
loop_
_entity.id
_entity.type
_entity.pdbx_description
1 polymer ?
#
loop_
_entity_poly.entity_id
_entity_poly.type
_entity_poly.pdbx_seq_one_letter_code
_entity_poly.pdbx_strand_id
1 'polypeptide(L)'
;MSTRIPIHCLVLLGTLLSGAVAQRGYHVSVEHGFKVKVPDKWVRMPAEKDRRFEVGLYHSARGYSVPGQRGDHRPALRLLVFPKDLAKQRVPRESGAARPKGSPPVDQPPVDQPPVGRPPDRPAAPGAPAAKPSAEVAGREPSSGGAAPEVVDLYLDYPDYLQRNVPGELKVELDEQGEQGGVRCRRLRFAQTWMDRAYRIETRVFELEHASIAVELQVLERYADKLHKELDATLRSFHRVPAVRPKDPEAVAADPYRPPLWRRDPQRWRELELAQRHAQRFTFQQQFLDAVHKRALPGWRTQRTQRFLLITQAPPKVNAAVLRAAEASWAWLDAHLARVSDEMPIGGVIRVFTDRRAYWRYRARSTRDDDYVPSIREVVFVAGGAPHQPGALDELHRGLLQQYLTDKCGGLYESMPAWWRVGVAAYLANTRLAGSKLQPVVPDGERDVVREGRRRRSLPGVEVVIRETSPPPEPRDRKLKHLRTRVVRFLVEGGAPLGETFLADYAKAVVGAIGRGMRVPAVNPGAGHVPSLTKEQADQRVKARDAARTKLREAVNDTMLKAVSWPAVEQAYDRFHAARDR
;
A
#
# COMPACT_ATOMS: atom_id res chain seq x y z
N MET A 1 64.61 21.49 -0.90
CA MET A 1 63.98 21.08 -2.17
C MET A 1 62.47 21.13 -1.97
N SER A 2 61.83 22.17 -2.49
CA SER A 2 60.42 22.49 -2.26
C SER A 2 59.62 22.16 -3.53
N THR A 3 58.88 21.07 -3.51
CA THR A 3 57.99 20.66 -4.61
C THR A 3 56.69 21.44 -4.53
N ARG A 4 56.52 22.40 -5.45
CA ARG A 4 55.25 23.10 -5.70
C ARG A 4 54.37 22.19 -6.56
N ILE A 5 53.20 21.80 -6.03
CA ILE A 5 52.14 21.12 -6.79
C ILE A 5 51.28 22.21 -7.46
N PRO A 6 51.07 22.18 -8.78
CA PRO A 6 50.26 23.19 -9.46
C PRO A 6 48.77 23.00 -9.20
N ILE A 7 48.15 24.07 -8.70
CA ILE A 7 46.70 24.23 -8.54
C ILE A 7 46.12 24.60 -9.91
N HIS A 8 45.75 23.62 -10.73
CA HIS A 8 44.88 23.85 -11.89
C HIS A 8 43.96 22.66 -12.13
N CYS A 9 42.69 22.86 -11.78
CA CYS A 9 41.45 22.27 -12.32
C CYS A 9 40.41 22.14 -11.20
N LEU A 10 39.98 23.29 -10.68
CA LEU A 10 38.74 23.39 -9.95
C LEU A 10 37.60 23.31 -10.98
N VAL A 11 37.27 22.09 -11.41
CA VAL A 11 36.04 21.84 -12.14
C VAL A 11 34.91 22.19 -11.18
N LEU A 12 34.22 23.31 -11.47
CA LEU A 12 32.93 23.68 -10.90
C LEU A 12 31.93 22.56 -11.22
N LEU A 13 31.94 21.52 -10.39
CA LEU A 13 30.87 20.53 -10.31
C LEU A 13 29.68 21.25 -9.67
N GLY A 14 28.99 22.06 -10.48
CA GLY A 14 27.74 22.68 -10.13
C GLY A 14 26.77 21.57 -9.77
N THR A 15 26.49 21.41 -8.47
CA THR A 15 25.47 20.53 -7.92
C THR A 15 24.15 20.77 -8.67
N LEU A 16 23.85 19.89 -9.61
CA LEU A 16 22.55 19.73 -10.26
C LEU A 16 21.56 19.23 -9.21
N LEU A 17 21.12 20.16 -8.36
CA LEU A 17 20.10 19.92 -7.34
C LEU A 17 18.74 19.89 -8.03
N SER A 18 18.26 18.70 -8.37
CA SER A 18 16.88 18.41 -8.78
C SER A 18 15.92 18.47 -7.57
N GLY A 19 15.90 19.64 -6.93
CA GLY A 19 14.83 20.08 -6.04
C GLY A 19 14.03 21.14 -6.76
N ALA A 20 12.73 20.92 -6.95
CA ALA A 20 11.82 21.99 -7.36
C ALA A 20 11.81 23.06 -6.25
N VAL A 21 12.73 24.03 -6.33
CA VAL A 21 12.69 25.25 -5.53
C VAL A 21 11.49 26.02 -6.02
N ALA A 22 10.45 26.09 -5.19
CA ALA A 22 9.35 27.01 -5.45
C ALA A 22 9.92 28.43 -5.33
N GLN A 23 10.34 29.01 -6.46
CA GLN A 23 10.38 30.46 -6.56
C GLN A 23 8.98 30.94 -6.20
N ARG A 24 8.86 31.86 -5.22
CA ARG A 24 7.57 32.29 -4.66
C ARG A 24 6.53 32.46 -5.77
N GLY A 25 5.46 31.67 -5.72
CA GLY A 25 4.36 31.72 -6.69
C GLY A 25 4.47 30.82 -7.92
N TYR A 26 5.53 30.02 -8.10
CA TYR A 26 5.65 29.08 -9.22
C TYR A 26 6.03 27.66 -8.77
N HIS A 27 5.46 26.67 -9.45
CA HIS A 27 6.03 25.34 -9.53
C HIS A 27 6.93 25.28 -10.76
N VAL A 28 8.19 24.91 -10.56
CA VAL A 28 9.15 24.69 -11.65
C VAL A 28 9.56 23.24 -11.63
N SER A 29 9.32 22.53 -12.74
CA SER A 29 9.82 21.19 -12.99
C SER A 29 10.85 21.26 -14.11
N VAL A 30 12.12 21.37 -13.73
CA VAL A 30 13.23 21.38 -14.67
C VAL A 30 13.38 20.02 -15.35
N GLU A 31 13.09 18.94 -14.65
CA GLU A 31 13.14 17.57 -15.18
C GLU A 31 12.19 17.37 -16.38
N HIS A 32 10.98 17.92 -16.28
CA HIS A 32 9.94 17.81 -17.29
C HIS A 32 9.81 19.06 -18.17
N GLY A 33 10.70 20.03 -18.00
CA GLY A 33 10.78 21.23 -18.84
C GLY A 33 9.56 22.15 -18.77
N PHE A 34 8.95 22.33 -17.59
CA PHE A 34 7.84 23.28 -17.45
C PHE A 34 7.87 24.10 -16.16
N LYS A 35 7.18 25.25 -16.18
CA LYS A 35 6.79 26.01 -15.00
C LYS A 35 5.34 26.45 -15.07
N VAL A 36 4.68 26.51 -13.92
CA VAL A 36 3.27 26.94 -13.77
C VAL A 36 3.17 27.83 -12.53
N LYS A 37 2.44 28.94 -12.62
CA LYS A 37 2.12 29.80 -11.47
C LYS A 37 1.19 29.05 -10.53
N VAL A 38 1.57 28.94 -9.26
CA VAL A 38 0.69 28.41 -8.21
C VAL A 38 -0.10 29.59 -7.64
N PRO A 39 -1.44 29.49 -7.53
CA PRO A 39 -2.22 30.59 -7.02
C PRO A 39 -1.83 31.00 -5.59
N ASP A 40 -2.06 32.27 -5.28
CA ASP A 40 -1.65 32.85 -4.00
C ASP A 40 -2.40 32.19 -2.84
N LYS A 41 -1.70 31.96 -1.73
CA LYS A 41 -2.25 31.27 -0.54
C LYS A 41 -2.64 29.82 -0.81
N TRP A 42 -2.03 29.15 -1.77
CA TRP A 42 -2.11 27.70 -1.88
C TRP A 42 -0.90 27.05 -1.21
N VAL A 43 -1.16 25.94 -0.52
CA VAL A 43 -0.16 25.20 0.24
C VAL A 43 0.20 23.95 -0.53
N ARG A 44 1.50 23.76 -0.78
CA ARG A 44 2.01 22.52 -1.37
C ARG A 44 1.73 21.37 -0.42
N MET A 45 1.01 20.37 -0.91
CA MET A 45 0.78 19.13 -0.22
C MET A 45 1.84 18.11 -0.66
N PRO A 46 2.12 17.08 0.16
CA PRO A 46 2.94 15.98 -0.31
C PRO A 46 2.23 15.31 -1.48
N ALA A 47 2.87 15.30 -2.65
CA ALA A 47 2.40 14.47 -3.75
C ALA A 47 2.62 13.00 -3.36
N GLU A 48 1.61 12.16 -3.57
CA GLU A 48 1.76 10.72 -3.37
C GLU A 48 2.57 10.13 -4.51
N LYS A 49 3.73 9.53 -4.24
CA LYS A 49 4.59 9.04 -5.33
C LYS A 49 4.13 7.70 -5.92
N ASP A 50 3.08 7.09 -5.36
CA ASP A 50 2.33 6.04 -6.05
C ASP A 50 1.71 6.54 -7.35
N ARG A 51 1.41 7.85 -7.42
CA ARG A 51 1.02 8.51 -8.65
C ARG A 51 2.30 8.92 -9.35
N ARG A 52 2.90 7.97 -10.10
CA ARG A 52 4.09 8.18 -10.95
C ARG A 52 4.00 9.41 -11.86
N PHE A 53 2.78 9.88 -12.08
CA PHE A 53 2.46 11.02 -12.92
C PHE A 53 2.36 12.34 -12.12
N GLU A 54 2.11 12.34 -10.80
CA GLU A 54 1.91 13.59 -10.03
C GLU A 54 3.24 14.20 -9.55
N VAL A 55 3.60 15.36 -10.10
CA VAL A 55 4.85 16.08 -9.77
C VAL A 55 4.62 17.29 -8.86
N GLY A 56 3.36 17.73 -8.74
CA GLY A 56 2.96 18.81 -7.86
C GLY A 56 1.52 18.67 -7.40
N LEU A 57 1.29 18.94 -6.12
CA LEU A 57 -0.03 18.98 -5.52
C LEU A 57 -0.13 20.17 -4.58
N TYR A 58 -1.20 20.95 -4.74
CA TYR A 58 -1.45 22.12 -3.91
C TYR A 58 -2.92 22.15 -3.48
N HIS A 59 -3.18 22.55 -2.24
CA HIS A 59 -4.54 22.83 -1.75
C HIS A 59 -4.66 24.30 -1.40
N SER A 60 -5.83 24.89 -1.64
CA SER A 60 -6.10 26.24 -1.15
C SER A 60 -5.97 26.30 0.38
N ALA A 61 -5.28 27.32 0.89
CA ALA A 61 -5.27 27.61 2.33
C ALA A 61 -6.67 28.04 2.82
N ARG A 62 -7.50 28.57 1.91
CA ARG A 62 -8.88 28.96 2.19
C ARG A 62 -9.79 27.73 2.17
N GLY A 63 -10.57 27.59 3.24
CA GLY A 63 -11.70 26.67 3.29
C GLY A 63 -12.95 27.26 2.66
N TYR A 64 -13.73 26.43 1.99
CA TYR A 64 -15.03 26.76 1.41
C TYR A 64 -16.11 25.90 2.07
N SER A 65 -16.92 26.53 2.92
CA SER A 65 -17.90 25.88 3.80
C SER A 65 -19.03 25.22 3.03
N VAL A 66 -19.35 23.95 3.31
CA VAL A 66 -20.49 23.28 2.70
C VAL A 66 -21.69 23.28 3.66
N PRO A 67 -22.80 23.98 3.32
CA PRO A 67 -24.02 23.93 4.14
C PRO A 67 -24.42 22.48 4.41
N GLY A 68 -24.76 22.20 5.67
CA GLY A 68 -25.14 20.85 6.11
C GLY A 68 -23.99 19.85 6.26
N GLN A 69 -22.73 20.24 6.04
CA GLN A 69 -21.60 19.32 6.15
C GLN A 69 -20.52 19.81 7.12
N ARG A 70 -19.94 18.86 7.86
CA ARG A 70 -18.83 19.15 8.78
C ARG A 70 -17.52 19.35 8.00
N GLY A 71 -17.07 20.60 7.95
CA GLY A 71 -15.75 20.98 7.49
C GLY A 71 -15.73 21.63 6.11
N ASP A 72 -14.61 22.29 5.81
CA ASP A 72 -14.46 23.06 4.59
C ASP A 72 -13.88 22.22 3.45
N HIS A 73 -14.44 22.41 2.25
CA HIS A 73 -13.80 22.00 1.01
C HIS A 73 -12.59 22.89 0.72
N ARG A 74 -11.53 22.30 0.19
CA ARG A 74 -10.34 23.03 -0.25
C ARG A 74 -10.07 22.64 -1.71
N PRO A 75 -10.19 23.58 -2.66
CA PRO A 75 -9.74 23.40 -4.03
C PRO A 75 -8.36 22.76 -4.12
N ALA A 76 -8.17 21.89 -5.11
CA ALA A 76 -6.91 21.20 -5.35
C ALA A 76 -6.37 21.47 -6.76
N LEU A 77 -5.05 21.65 -6.86
CA LEU A 77 -4.29 21.88 -8.08
C LEU A 77 -3.31 20.72 -8.17
N ARG A 78 -3.39 19.95 -9.25
CA ARG A 78 -2.50 18.83 -9.53
C ARG A 78 -1.71 19.13 -10.81
N LEU A 79 -0.44 18.80 -10.77
CA LEU A 79 0.46 18.86 -11.91
C LEU A 79 0.84 17.42 -12.22
N LEU A 80 0.33 16.91 -13.34
CA LEU A 80 0.54 15.54 -13.77
C LEU A 80 1.44 15.51 -15.01
N VAL A 81 2.26 14.49 -15.15
CA VAL A 81 3.22 14.29 -16.22
C VAL A 81 3.06 12.88 -16.75
N PHE A 82 2.78 12.74 -18.05
CA PHE A 82 2.60 11.49 -18.77
C PHE A 82 3.75 11.31 -19.76
N PRO A 83 4.84 10.60 -19.38
CA PRO A 83 5.98 10.36 -20.26
C PRO A 83 5.57 9.59 -21.54
N LYS A 84 5.95 10.10 -22.71
CA LYS A 84 5.57 9.52 -24.01
C LYS A 84 6.25 8.18 -24.30
N ASP A 85 7.39 7.92 -23.65
CA ASP A 85 8.11 6.66 -23.72
C ASP A 85 7.40 5.52 -22.96
N LEU A 86 6.67 5.83 -21.89
CA LEU A 86 5.84 4.84 -21.20
C LEU A 86 4.66 4.37 -22.06
N ALA A 87 4.09 5.24 -22.89
CA ALA A 87 3.04 4.86 -23.84
C ALA A 87 3.51 3.81 -24.87
N LYS A 88 4.82 3.78 -25.18
CA LYS A 88 5.41 2.81 -26.12
C LYS A 88 5.65 1.43 -25.51
N GLN A 89 5.77 1.31 -24.18
CA GLN A 89 6.02 0.04 -23.49
C GLN A 89 4.77 -0.86 -23.39
N ARG A 90 3.67 -0.46 -24.03
CA ARG A 90 2.41 -1.16 -23.95
C ARG A 90 2.43 -2.41 -24.83
N VAL A 91 2.11 -3.56 -24.23
CA VAL A 91 1.60 -4.71 -24.98
C VAL A 91 0.24 -4.28 -25.54
N PRO A 92 0.00 -4.34 -26.87
CA PRO A 92 -1.30 -4.04 -27.43
C PRO A 92 -2.37 -4.77 -26.62
N ARG A 93 -3.27 -4.00 -26.00
CA ARG A 93 -4.46 -4.60 -25.41
C ARG A 93 -5.12 -5.27 -26.61
N GLU A 94 -5.29 -6.59 -26.59
CA GLU A 94 -6.22 -7.24 -27.50
C GLU A 94 -7.52 -6.45 -27.35
N SER A 95 -7.75 -5.56 -28.30
CA SER A 95 -8.97 -4.80 -28.42
C SER A 95 -9.99 -5.90 -28.57
N GLY A 96 -10.69 -6.21 -27.48
CA GLY A 96 -11.60 -7.35 -27.39
C GLY A 96 -12.33 -7.39 -28.71
N ALA A 97 -12.03 -8.45 -29.49
CA ALA A 97 -12.38 -8.53 -30.89
C ALA A 97 -13.81 -8.03 -31.00
N ALA A 98 -14.00 -6.96 -31.78
CA ALA A 98 -15.31 -6.44 -32.05
C ALA A 98 -16.17 -7.65 -32.42
N ARG A 99 -17.17 -7.96 -31.59
CA ARG A 99 -18.14 -9.00 -31.92
C ARG A 99 -18.58 -8.70 -33.35
N PRO A 100 -18.45 -9.65 -34.30
CA PRO A 100 -18.85 -9.40 -35.67
C PRO A 100 -20.30 -8.88 -35.65
N LYS A 101 -20.51 -7.69 -36.21
CA LYS A 101 -21.86 -7.19 -36.51
C LYS A 101 -22.47 -8.20 -37.48
N GLY A 102 -23.32 -9.07 -36.98
CA GLY A 102 -23.99 -10.09 -37.81
C GLY A 102 -24.13 -11.49 -37.21
N SER A 103 -23.96 -11.70 -35.90
CA SER A 103 -24.50 -12.93 -35.31
C SER A 103 -26.04 -12.84 -35.30
N PRO A 104 -26.76 -13.76 -35.97
CA PRO A 104 -28.22 -13.78 -35.92
C PRO A 104 -28.70 -14.06 -34.49
N PRO A 105 -29.95 -13.68 -34.15
CA PRO A 105 -30.50 -13.97 -32.84
C PRO A 105 -30.47 -15.49 -32.61
N VAL A 106 -29.88 -15.89 -31.48
CA VAL A 106 -30.04 -17.24 -30.96
C VAL A 106 -31.47 -17.30 -30.42
N ASP A 107 -32.34 -17.98 -31.15
CA ASP A 107 -33.64 -18.40 -30.65
C ASP A 107 -33.43 -19.24 -29.39
N GLN A 108 -33.80 -18.69 -28.25
CA GLN A 108 -33.97 -19.48 -27.03
C GLN A 108 -35.28 -20.26 -27.18
N PRO A 109 -35.27 -21.60 -27.05
CA PRO A 109 -36.51 -22.33 -26.94
C PRO A 109 -37.21 -21.97 -25.61
N PRO A 110 -38.55 -22.01 -25.58
CA PRO A 110 -39.31 -21.69 -24.38
C PRO A 110 -39.02 -22.72 -23.28
N VAL A 111 -38.70 -22.21 -22.10
CA VAL A 111 -38.57 -22.99 -20.87
C VAL A 111 -39.96 -23.10 -20.24
N ASP A 112 -40.65 -24.21 -20.52
CA ASP A 112 -41.76 -24.67 -19.68
C ASP A 112 -41.17 -25.38 -18.45
N GLN A 113 -41.34 -24.79 -17.27
CA GLN A 113 -41.12 -25.49 -16.00
C GLN A 113 -42.46 -26.00 -15.46
N PRO A 114 -42.63 -27.31 -15.24
CA PRO A 114 -43.68 -27.80 -14.35
C PRO A 114 -43.22 -27.76 -12.88
N PRO A 115 -44.17 -27.75 -11.92
CA PRO A 115 -43.89 -27.49 -10.52
C PRO A 115 -43.23 -28.66 -9.80
N VAL A 116 -42.45 -28.28 -8.79
CA VAL A 116 -41.65 -29.09 -7.88
C VAL A 116 -42.51 -30.11 -7.12
N GLY A 117 -42.28 -31.39 -7.38
CA GLY A 117 -42.70 -32.51 -6.52
C GLY A 117 -41.55 -32.99 -5.64
N ARG A 118 -41.80 -33.11 -4.33
CA ARG A 118 -40.89 -33.75 -3.35
C ARG A 118 -40.57 -35.20 -3.75
N PRO A 119 -39.33 -35.68 -3.63
CA PRO A 119 -39.05 -37.10 -3.56
C PRO A 119 -39.15 -37.60 -2.10
N PRO A 120 -39.72 -38.79 -1.84
CA PRO A 120 -39.70 -39.42 -0.54
C PRO A 120 -38.43 -40.25 -0.32
N ASP A 121 -38.16 -40.51 0.95
CA ASP A 121 -37.10 -41.35 1.49
C ASP A 121 -36.97 -42.71 0.80
N ARG A 122 -35.73 -43.13 0.51
CA ARG A 122 -35.39 -44.55 0.44
C ARG A 122 -33.96 -44.86 0.90
N PRO A 123 -33.73 -46.04 1.51
CA PRO A 123 -32.62 -46.31 2.40
C PRO A 123 -31.40 -46.91 1.70
N ALA A 124 -30.32 -46.98 2.49
CA ALA A 124 -29.01 -47.51 2.17
C ALA A 124 -29.02 -48.97 1.64
N ALA A 125 -28.16 -49.23 0.66
CA ALA A 125 -27.69 -50.57 0.30
C ALA A 125 -26.15 -50.59 0.32
N PRO A 126 -25.51 -51.61 0.92
CA PRO A 126 -24.05 -51.73 0.99
C PRO A 126 -23.50 -52.63 -0.12
N GLY A 127 -22.25 -52.38 -0.52
CA GLY A 127 -21.38 -53.39 -1.13
C GLY A 127 -21.07 -53.19 -2.62
N ALA A 128 -19.85 -52.70 -2.90
CA ALA A 128 -19.12 -53.03 -4.13
C ALA A 128 -17.60 -52.93 -3.86
N PRO A 129 -16.76 -53.79 -4.50
CA PRO A 129 -15.46 -54.17 -3.97
C PRO A 129 -14.30 -53.31 -4.49
N ALA A 130 -13.19 -53.41 -3.74
CA ALA A 130 -11.94 -52.69 -3.92
C ALA A 130 -11.27 -52.93 -5.28
N ALA A 131 -10.91 -51.84 -5.97
CA ALA A 131 -10.01 -51.84 -7.11
C ALA A 131 -8.56 -51.54 -6.65
N LYS A 132 -7.63 -52.36 -7.14
CA LYS A 132 -6.17 -52.27 -6.91
C LYS A 132 -5.58 -50.98 -7.50
N PRO A 133 -4.51 -50.40 -6.93
CA PRO A 133 -3.82 -49.26 -7.52
C PRO A 133 -2.80 -49.75 -8.57
N SER A 134 -2.94 -49.27 -9.80
CA SER A 134 -1.90 -49.35 -10.82
C SER A 134 -0.93 -48.18 -10.65
N ALA A 135 0.36 -48.55 -10.60
CA ALA A 135 1.49 -47.66 -10.64
C ALA A 135 1.67 -47.05 -12.05
N GLU A 136 2.62 -46.12 -12.14
CA GLU A 136 3.24 -45.60 -13.35
C GLU A 136 2.66 -44.28 -13.90
N VAL A 137 3.16 -43.16 -13.35
CA VAL A 137 3.23 -41.89 -14.08
C VAL A 137 4.70 -41.47 -14.12
N ALA A 138 5.29 -41.70 -15.29
CA ALA A 138 6.62 -41.25 -15.66
C ALA A 138 6.71 -39.72 -15.66
N GLY A 139 7.94 -39.24 -15.44
CA GLY A 139 8.25 -37.85 -15.14
C GLY A 139 7.81 -36.88 -16.23
N ARG A 140 7.01 -35.89 -15.81
CA ARG A 140 6.89 -34.61 -16.50
C ARG A 140 7.76 -33.61 -15.75
N GLU A 141 8.83 -33.17 -16.39
CA GLU A 141 9.60 -32.03 -15.91
C GLU A 141 8.65 -30.84 -15.71
N PRO A 142 8.77 -30.11 -14.59
CA PRO A 142 8.00 -28.90 -14.39
C PRO A 142 8.47 -27.89 -15.44
N SER A 143 7.61 -27.60 -16.41
CA SER A 143 7.84 -26.47 -17.31
C SER A 143 8.05 -25.24 -16.45
N SER A 144 9.18 -24.56 -16.66
CA SER A 144 9.50 -23.29 -16.04
C SER A 144 8.49 -22.25 -16.54
N GLY A 145 7.30 -22.25 -15.96
CA GLY A 145 6.29 -21.22 -16.15
C GLY A 145 6.85 -19.91 -15.64
N GLY A 146 7.58 -19.20 -16.50
CA GLY A 146 8.01 -17.84 -16.27
C GLY A 146 6.79 -17.03 -15.84
N ALA A 147 6.85 -16.46 -14.64
CA ALA A 147 5.77 -15.62 -14.14
C ALA A 147 5.50 -14.53 -15.18
N ALA A 148 4.25 -14.45 -15.66
CA ALA A 148 3.85 -13.40 -16.59
C ALA A 148 4.32 -12.05 -16.03
N PRO A 149 4.98 -11.21 -16.85
CA PRO A 149 5.48 -9.92 -16.38
C PRO A 149 4.33 -9.15 -15.74
N GLU A 150 4.58 -8.58 -14.55
CA GLU A 150 3.62 -7.75 -13.85
C GLU A 150 3.17 -6.64 -14.80
N VAL A 151 1.91 -6.71 -15.25
CA VAL A 151 1.35 -5.70 -16.15
C VAL A 151 1.29 -4.40 -15.35
N VAL A 152 2.29 -3.55 -15.55
CA VAL A 152 2.32 -2.22 -14.97
C VAL A 152 1.17 -1.45 -15.63
N ASP A 153 0.18 -1.09 -14.83
CA ASP A 153 -1.00 -0.36 -15.32
C ASP A 153 -0.59 1.08 -15.65
N LEU A 154 -0.18 1.31 -16.90
CA LEU A 154 0.23 2.61 -17.42
C LEU A 154 -0.99 3.34 -18.00
N TYR A 155 -1.20 4.61 -17.61
CA TYR A 155 -2.24 5.45 -18.20
C TYR A 155 -1.81 5.89 -19.61
N LEU A 156 -2.76 5.84 -20.54
CA LEU A 156 -2.53 6.22 -21.94
C LEU A 156 -2.40 7.73 -22.12
N ASP A 157 -3.34 8.43 -21.50
CA ASP A 157 -3.51 9.86 -21.57
C ASP A 157 -4.22 10.35 -20.32
N TYR A 158 -4.48 11.65 -20.27
CA TYR A 158 -5.14 12.26 -19.13
C TYR A 158 -6.62 11.81 -18.94
N PRO A 159 -7.46 11.66 -19.98
CA PRO A 159 -8.77 11.04 -19.84
C PRO A 159 -8.75 9.63 -19.26
N ASP A 160 -7.86 8.75 -19.72
CA ASP A 160 -7.69 7.40 -19.17
C ASP A 160 -7.26 7.46 -17.69
N TYR A 161 -6.36 8.40 -17.35
CA TYR A 161 -6.01 8.67 -15.95
C TYR A 161 -7.21 9.10 -15.11
N LEU A 162 -7.99 10.07 -15.58
CA LEU A 162 -9.15 10.58 -14.85
C LEU A 162 -10.18 9.50 -14.67
N GLN A 163 -10.53 8.82 -15.77
CA GLN A 163 -11.45 7.69 -15.73
C GLN A 163 -10.99 6.77 -14.63
N ARG A 164 -9.69 6.40 -14.60
CA ARG A 164 -9.12 5.43 -13.65
C ARG A 164 -8.95 5.83 -12.19
N ASN A 165 -8.80 7.12 -11.90
CA ASN A 165 -8.39 7.57 -10.56
C ASN A 165 -9.39 8.47 -9.87
N VAL A 166 -10.43 8.89 -10.59
CA VAL A 166 -11.43 9.81 -10.06
C VAL A 166 -12.71 9.03 -9.78
N PRO A 167 -13.17 8.99 -8.53
CA PRO A 167 -14.36 8.24 -8.15
C PRO A 167 -15.63 8.87 -8.74
N GLY A 168 -16.64 8.06 -9.04
CA GLY A 168 -17.95 8.53 -9.48
C GLY A 168 -18.09 8.69 -10.99
N GLU A 169 -19.26 9.18 -11.42
CA GLU A 169 -19.55 9.41 -12.83
C GLU A 169 -18.81 10.67 -13.31
N LEU A 170 -18.02 10.52 -14.37
CA LEU A 170 -17.33 11.61 -15.05
C LEU A 170 -18.06 11.91 -16.36
N LYS A 171 -18.57 13.13 -16.48
CA LYS A 171 -19.16 13.64 -17.73
C LYS A 171 -18.22 14.67 -18.33
N VAL A 172 -17.80 14.44 -19.58
CA VAL A 172 -17.01 15.43 -20.35
C VAL A 172 -17.96 16.56 -20.77
N GLU A 173 -17.63 17.79 -20.40
CA GLU A 173 -18.39 18.99 -20.76
C GLU A 173 -17.68 19.84 -21.81
N LEU A 174 -16.35 19.75 -21.88
CA LEU A 174 -15.52 20.51 -22.80
C LEU A 174 -14.32 19.68 -23.23
N ASP A 175 -14.03 19.68 -24.53
CA ASP A 175 -12.77 19.20 -25.10
C ASP A 175 -12.39 20.11 -26.28
N GLU A 176 -11.52 21.07 -26.01
CA GLU A 176 -11.08 22.07 -26.99
C GLU A 176 -9.57 21.95 -27.21
N GLN A 177 -9.15 21.91 -28.47
CA GLN A 177 -7.73 22.04 -28.82
C GLN A 177 -7.34 23.52 -28.90
N GLY A 178 -6.09 23.82 -28.58
CA GLY A 178 -5.55 25.16 -28.71
C GLY A 178 -4.05 25.20 -28.56
N GLU A 179 -3.54 26.42 -28.40
CA GLU A 179 -2.12 26.69 -28.20
C GLU A 179 -1.96 27.75 -27.10
N GLN A 180 -0.93 27.58 -26.28
CA GLN A 180 -0.61 28.54 -25.23
C GLN A 180 0.90 28.61 -25.04
N GLY A 181 1.46 29.82 -25.20
CA GLY A 181 2.89 30.05 -25.05
C GLY A 181 3.74 29.20 -26.03
N GLY A 182 3.25 28.98 -27.26
CA GLY A 182 3.95 28.17 -28.26
C GLY A 182 3.81 26.66 -28.06
N VAL A 183 2.97 26.20 -27.13
CA VAL A 183 2.78 24.79 -26.81
C VAL A 183 1.35 24.38 -27.12
N ARG A 184 1.20 23.34 -27.96
CA ARG A 184 -0.10 22.73 -28.24
C ARG A 184 -0.70 22.23 -26.93
N CYS A 185 -1.96 22.54 -26.69
CA CYS A 185 -2.66 22.08 -25.50
C CYS A 185 -4.10 21.69 -25.80
N ARG A 186 -4.68 20.88 -24.91
CA ARG A 186 -6.09 20.53 -24.90
C ARG A 186 -6.72 20.98 -23.60
N ARG A 187 -7.78 21.78 -23.69
CA ARG A 187 -8.57 22.22 -22.55
C ARG A 187 -9.72 21.25 -22.35
N LEU A 188 -9.80 20.69 -21.15
CA LEU A 188 -10.79 19.71 -20.77
C LEU A 188 -11.59 20.21 -19.58
N ARG A 189 -12.90 19.97 -19.59
CA ARG A 189 -13.77 20.18 -18.42
C ARG A 189 -14.59 18.92 -18.17
N PHE A 190 -14.65 18.52 -16.91
CA PHE A 190 -15.46 17.40 -16.47
C PHE A 190 -16.37 17.83 -15.32
N ALA A 191 -17.63 17.42 -15.38
CA ALA A 191 -18.49 17.34 -14.22
C ALA A 191 -18.31 15.96 -13.56
N GLN A 192 -18.19 15.96 -12.24
CA GLN A 192 -18.01 14.76 -11.45
C GLN A 192 -18.97 14.78 -10.26
N THR A 193 -19.74 13.72 -10.08
CA THR A 193 -20.57 13.55 -8.87
C THR A 193 -19.95 12.50 -7.96
N TRP A 194 -19.60 12.88 -6.73
CA TRP A 194 -19.04 11.96 -5.74
C TRP A 194 -19.52 12.27 -4.32
N MET A 195 -20.07 11.25 -3.64
CA MET A 195 -20.65 11.37 -2.28
C MET A 195 -21.65 12.55 -2.18
N ASP A 196 -22.60 12.60 -3.11
CA ASP A 196 -23.65 13.64 -3.21
C ASP A 196 -23.09 15.07 -3.38
N ARG A 197 -21.89 15.19 -3.94
CA ARG A 197 -21.26 16.47 -4.24
C ARG A 197 -20.92 16.55 -5.72
N ALA A 198 -21.32 17.64 -6.34
CA ALA A 198 -20.87 18.01 -7.67
C ALA A 198 -19.50 18.71 -7.58
N TYR A 199 -18.54 18.18 -8.31
CA TYR A 199 -17.21 18.74 -8.52
C TYR A 199 -17.05 19.11 -9.99
N ARG A 200 -16.31 20.19 -10.22
CA ARG A 200 -15.78 20.54 -11.53
C ARG A 200 -14.30 20.24 -11.56
N ILE A 201 -13.87 19.54 -12.60
CA ILE A 201 -12.45 19.35 -12.93
C ILE A 201 -12.17 20.15 -14.19
N GLU A 202 -11.36 21.20 -14.07
CA GLU A 202 -10.85 21.97 -15.22
C GLU A 202 -9.37 21.68 -15.42
N THR A 203 -9.00 21.26 -16.62
CA THR A 203 -7.63 20.86 -16.92
C THR A 203 -7.16 21.42 -18.25
N ARG A 204 -5.87 21.80 -18.32
CA ARG A 204 -5.16 21.96 -19.59
C ARG A 204 -4.05 20.92 -19.69
N VAL A 205 -4.06 20.14 -20.76
CA VAL A 205 -3.04 19.14 -21.09
C VAL A 205 -2.12 19.73 -22.14
N PHE A 206 -0.86 19.97 -21.78
CA PHE A 206 0.17 20.56 -22.64
C PHE A 206 1.04 19.47 -23.26
N GLU A 207 1.18 19.50 -24.57
CA GLU A 207 1.97 18.52 -25.33
C GLU A 207 3.41 18.98 -25.46
N LEU A 208 4.31 18.41 -24.65
CA LEU A 208 5.74 18.59 -24.81
C LEU A 208 6.32 17.48 -25.70
N GLU A 209 7.56 17.66 -26.13
CA GLU A 209 8.28 16.69 -26.98
C GLU A 209 8.30 15.28 -26.35
N HIS A 210 8.39 15.20 -25.03
CA HIS A 210 8.73 13.98 -24.32
C HIS A 210 7.71 13.52 -23.28
N ALA A 211 6.70 14.36 -23.00
CA ALA A 211 5.63 14.07 -22.07
C ALA A 211 4.41 14.94 -22.38
N SER A 212 3.24 14.50 -21.92
CA SER A 212 2.06 15.37 -21.81
C SER A 212 1.93 15.85 -20.37
N ILE A 213 1.73 17.15 -20.15
CA ILE A 213 1.64 17.75 -18.81
C ILE A 213 0.21 18.20 -18.56
N ALA A 214 -0.49 17.62 -17.58
CA ALA A 214 -1.82 18.09 -17.20
C ALA A 214 -1.74 19.02 -15.99
N VAL A 215 -2.24 20.24 -16.15
CA VAL A 215 -2.48 21.18 -15.05
C VAL A 215 -3.96 21.07 -14.70
N GLU A 216 -4.27 20.31 -13.65
CA GLU A 216 -5.62 19.96 -13.23
C GLU A 216 -6.05 20.80 -12.03
N LEU A 217 -7.25 21.37 -12.09
CA LEU A 217 -7.91 22.05 -10.98
C LEU A 217 -9.21 21.35 -10.65
N GLN A 218 -9.37 20.94 -9.39
CA GLN A 218 -10.58 20.32 -8.87
C GLN A 218 -11.23 21.22 -7.82
N VAL A 219 -12.47 21.61 -8.06
CA VAL A 219 -13.27 22.48 -7.19
C VAL A 219 -14.68 21.93 -7.02
N LEU A 220 -15.39 22.31 -5.96
CA LEU A 220 -16.84 22.09 -5.91
C LEU A 220 -17.52 22.97 -6.96
N GLU A 221 -18.51 22.41 -7.64
CA GLU A 221 -19.22 23.03 -8.77
C GLU A 221 -19.73 24.44 -8.43
N ARG A 222 -20.40 24.60 -7.29
CA ARG A 222 -20.94 25.91 -6.85
C ARG A 222 -19.89 26.99 -6.55
N TYR A 223 -18.60 26.63 -6.48
CA TYR A 223 -17.50 27.58 -6.30
C TYR A 223 -16.69 27.80 -7.57
N ALA A 224 -17.01 27.08 -8.65
CA ALA A 224 -16.26 27.16 -9.90
C ALA A 224 -16.23 28.60 -10.44
N ASP A 225 -17.38 29.27 -10.52
CA ASP A 225 -17.47 30.62 -11.09
C ASP A 225 -16.71 31.66 -10.24
N LYS A 226 -16.78 31.52 -8.91
CA LYS A 226 -16.06 32.37 -7.97
C LYS A 226 -14.55 32.25 -8.13
N LEU A 227 -14.06 31.07 -8.45
CA LEU A 227 -12.63 30.78 -8.59
C LEU A 227 -12.15 30.89 -10.03
N HIS A 228 -13.05 30.95 -11.01
CA HIS A 228 -12.73 30.84 -12.44
C HIS A 228 -11.58 31.75 -12.89
N LYS A 229 -11.55 33.02 -12.46
CA LYS A 229 -10.46 33.95 -12.82
C LYS A 229 -9.09 33.48 -12.30
N GLU A 230 -9.01 33.03 -11.06
CA GLU A 230 -7.77 32.53 -10.44
C GLU A 230 -7.34 31.19 -11.08
N LEU A 231 -8.32 30.33 -11.37
CA LEU A 231 -8.12 29.04 -12.01
C LEU A 231 -7.60 29.21 -13.45
N ASP A 232 -8.26 30.04 -14.25
CA ASP A 232 -7.85 30.28 -15.64
C ASP A 232 -6.50 31.01 -15.71
N ALA A 233 -6.21 31.95 -14.79
CA ALA A 233 -4.88 32.56 -14.70
C ALA A 233 -3.78 31.53 -14.41
N THR A 234 -4.05 30.55 -13.54
CA THR A 234 -3.13 29.45 -13.25
C THR A 234 -2.92 28.57 -14.49
N LEU A 235 -4.00 28.14 -15.15
CA LEU A 235 -3.92 27.33 -16.36
C LEU A 235 -3.19 28.06 -17.50
N ARG A 236 -3.38 29.38 -17.63
CA ARG A 236 -2.72 30.24 -18.62
C ARG A 236 -1.24 30.53 -18.34
N SER A 237 -0.77 30.27 -17.14
CA SER A 237 0.61 30.57 -16.72
C SER A 237 1.65 29.51 -17.07
N PHE A 238 1.24 28.45 -17.79
CA PHE A 238 2.16 27.42 -18.23
C PHE A 238 3.20 27.99 -19.20
N HIS A 239 4.47 27.71 -18.92
CA HIS A 239 5.57 28.00 -19.83
C HIS A 239 6.51 26.81 -19.91
N ARG A 240 6.98 26.51 -21.12
CA ARG A 240 8.12 25.61 -21.32
C ARG A 240 9.37 26.23 -20.71
N VAL A 241 10.15 25.42 -20.01
CA VAL A 241 11.53 25.76 -19.62
C VAL A 241 12.47 24.69 -20.19
N PRO A 242 13.77 24.99 -20.36
CA PRO A 242 14.73 23.97 -20.77
C PRO A 242 14.66 22.75 -19.85
N ALA A 243 14.36 21.59 -20.43
CA ALA A 243 14.29 20.35 -19.67
C ALA A 243 15.72 19.89 -19.37
N VAL A 244 16.08 19.79 -18.09
CA VAL A 244 17.30 19.08 -17.68
C VAL A 244 16.89 17.64 -17.41
N ARG A 245 16.78 16.87 -18.49
CA ARG A 245 16.79 15.42 -18.34
C ARG A 245 18.19 15.03 -17.90
N PRO A 246 18.33 14.16 -16.89
CA PRO A 246 19.60 13.49 -16.70
C PRO A 246 19.89 12.72 -17.99
N LYS A 247 20.79 13.24 -18.83
CA LYS A 247 21.29 12.52 -20.01
C LYS A 247 22.04 11.26 -19.58
N ASP A 248 22.51 11.28 -18.32
CA ASP A 248 23.25 10.22 -17.69
C ASP A 248 22.30 9.16 -17.10
N PRO A 249 22.32 7.92 -17.64
CA PRO A 249 21.61 6.77 -17.06
C PRO A 249 21.97 6.53 -15.60
N GLU A 250 23.17 6.90 -15.15
CA GLU A 250 23.58 6.78 -13.75
C GLU A 250 22.82 7.75 -12.85
N ALA A 251 22.56 8.98 -13.31
CA ALA A 251 21.75 9.93 -12.55
C ALA A 251 20.28 9.49 -12.44
N VAL A 252 19.75 8.81 -13.47
CA VAL A 252 18.43 8.13 -13.38
C VAL A 252 18.49 6.92 -12.45
N ALA A 253 19.61 6.19 -12.44
CA ALA A 253 19.82 5.06 -11.54
C ALA A 253 19.98 5.50 -10.07
N ALA A 254 20.51 6.70 -9.85
CA ALA A 254 20.65 7.34 -8.55
C ALA A 254 19.35 7.98 -8.05
N ASP A 255 18.25 7.94 -8.81
CA ASP A 255 16.95 8.38 -8.31
C ASP A 255 16.53 7.49 -7.12
N PRO A 256 16.50 8.02 -5.90
CA PRO A 256 16.15 7.25 -4.70
C PRO A 256 14.69 6.77 -4.71
N TYR A 257 13.85 7.31 -5.60
CA TYR A 257 12.46 6.90 -5.77
C TYR A 257 12.26 5.85 -6.85
N ARG A 258 13.32 5.51 -7.59
CA ARG A 258 13.29 4.37 -8.50
C ARG A 258 13.02 3.10 -7.69
N PRO A 259 12.06 2.25 -8.12
CA PRO A 259 11.87 0.97 -7.47
C PRO A 259 13.20 0.19 -7.45
N PRO A 260 13.64 -0.27 -6.26
CA PRO A 260 14.91 -0.95 -6.12
C PRO A 260 14.90 -2.30 -6.83
N LEU A 261 16.09 -2.88 -7.05
CA LEU A 261 16.26 -4.09 -7.85
C LEU A 261 15.37 -5.26 -7.38
N TRP A 262 15.25 -5.49 -6.06
CA TRP A 262 14.40 -6.55 -5.50
C TRP A 262 12.90 -6.41 -5.78
N ARG A 263 12.45 -5.23 -6.21
CA ARG A 263 11.07 -5.01 -6.64
C ARG A 263 10.91 -5.05 -8.16
N ARG A 264 11.86 -4.46 -8.89
CA ARG A 264 11.80 -4.38 -10.35
C ARG A 264 12.14 -5.71 -11.02
N ASP A 265 13.16 -6.38 -10.52
CA ASP A 265 13.67 -7.62 -11.08
C ASP A 265 14.05 -8.57 -9.92
N PRO A 266 13.04 -9.24 -9.30
CA PRO A 266 13.27 -10.14 -8.20
C PRO A 266 14.12 -11.37 -8.55
N GLN A 267 14.23 -11.72 -9.84
CA GLN A 267 15.05 -12.83 -10.30
C GLN A 267 16.53 -12.44 -10.25
N ARG A 268 16.90 -11.34 -10.92
CA ARG A 268 18.26 -10.80 -10.86
C ARG A 268 18.68 -10.43 -9.44
N TRP A 269 17.74 -9.99 -8.61
CA TRP A 269 18.02 -9.75 -7.20
C TRP A 269 18.53 -11.01 -6.47
N ARG A 270 17.92 -12.17 -6.73
CA ARG A 270 18.29 -13.45 -6.08
C ARG A 270 19.62 -14.00 -6.56
N GLU A 271 20.08 -13.60 -7.75
CA GLU A 271 21.39 -13.97 -8.31
C GLU A 271 22.55 -13.28 -7.57
N LEU A 272 22.29 -12.17 -6.86
CA LEU A 272 23.31 -11.49 -6.05
C LEU A 272 23.65 -12.28 -4.79
N GLU A 273 24.90 -12.21 -4.34
CA GLU A 273 25.32 -12.78 -3.05
C GLU A 273 24.58 -12.12 -1.87
N LEU A 274 24.36 -12.87 -0.78
CA LEU A 274 23.62 -12.36 0.38
C LEU A 274 24.22 -11.06 0.94
N ALA A 275 25.54 -10.99 1.06
CA ALA A 275 26.25 -9.80 1.52
C ALA A 275 26.05 -8.60 0.57
N GLN A 276 26.03 -8.83 -0.75
CA GLN A 276 25.75 -7.79 -1.75
C GLN A 276 24.31 -7.29 -1.63
N ARG A 277 23.34 -8.20 -1.44
CA ARG A 277 21.94 -7.86 -1.19
C ARG A 277 21.78 -6.97 0.04
N HIS A 278 22.46 -7.30 1.13
CA HIS A 278 22.45 -6.50 2.35
C HIS A 278 23.07 -5.12 2.12
N ALA A 279 24.24 -5.05 1.49
CA ALA A 279 24.92 -3.79 1.19
C ALA A 279 24.06 -2.87 0.30
N GLN A 280 23.45 -3.41 -0.77
CA GLN A 280 22.58 -2.62 -1.65
C GLN A 280 21.33 -2.11 -0.92
N ARG A 281 20.72 -2.92 -0.04
CA ARG A 281 19.57 -2.47 0.77
C ARG A 281 19.96 -1.36 1.74
N PHE A 282 21.11 -1.49 2.41
CA PHE A 282 21.60 -0.46 3.32
C PHE A 282 21.87 0.86 2.59
N THR A 283 22.60 0.81 1.46
CA THR A 283 22.88 1.98 0.63
C THR A 283 21.60 2.63 0.13
N PHE A 284 20.65 1.84 -0.38
CA PHE A 284 19.35 2.33 -0.80
C PHE A 284 18.62 3.02 0.35
N GLN A 285 18.59 2.44 1.55
CA GLN A 285 17.96 3.06 2.72
C GLN A 285 18.55 4.44 3.00
N GLN A 286 19.88 4.58 3.04
CA GLN A 286 20.51 5.87 3.34
C GLN A 286 20.19 6.91 2.26
N GLN A 287 20.35 6.57 0.98
CA GLN A 287 20.05 7.45 -0.15
C GLN A 287 18.58 7.87 -0.16
N PHE A 288 17.68 6.93 0.12
CA PHE A 288 16.25 7.16 0.19
C PHE A 288 15.91 8.16 1.31
N LEU A 289 16.38 7.91 2.53
CA LEU A 289 16.10 8.79 3.67
C LEU A 289 16.71 10.19 3.47
N ASP A 290 17.92 10.30 2.93
CA ASP A 290 18.55 11.59 2.60
C ASP A 290 17.72 12.40 1.62
N ALA A 291 17.25 11.74 0.56
CA ALA A 291 16.47 12.40 -0.47
C ALA A 291 15.07 12.81 -0.01
N VAL A 292 14.46 12.03 0.89
CA VAL A 292 13.20 12.43 1.51
C VAL A 292 13.42 13.59 2.47
N HIS A 293 14.49 13.57 3.28
CA HIS A 293 14.82 14.64 4.21
C HIS A 293 15.03 15.98 3.48
N LYS A 294 15.80 15.99 2.39
CA LYS A 294 16.04 17.17 1.54
C LYS A 294 14.75 17.72 0.90
N ARG A 295 13.71 16.89 0.76
CA ARG A 295 12.41 17.26 0.17
C ARG A 295 11.32 17.46 1.22
N ALA A 296 11.68 17.61 2.49
CA ALA A 296 10.73 17.92 3.55
C ALA A 296 9.91 19.18 3.19
N LEU A 297 8.60 19.09 3.35
CA LEU A 297 7.71 20.19 2.99
C LEU A 297 7.87 21.37 3.98
N PRO A 298 7.68 22.61 3.52
CA PRO A 298 7.61 23.76 4.42
C PRO A 298 6.59 23.53 5.54
N GLY A 299 6.97 23.85 6.78
CA GLY A 299 6.13 23.66 7.97
C GLY A 299 6.14 22.24 8.55
N TRP A 300 6.80 21.27 7.92
CA TRP A 300 7.03 19.95 8.48
C TRP A 300 8.41 19.87 9.14
N ARG A 301 8.46 19.23 10.31
CA ARG A 301 9.72 18.92 11.00
C ARG A 301 10.21 17.56 10.55
N THR A 302 11.52 17.39 10.56
CA THR A 302 12.16 16.10 10.36
C THR A 302 13.04 15.73 11.55
N GLN A 303 13.08 14.44 11.89
CA GLN A 303 14.00 13.87 12.87
C GLN A 303 14.47 12.52 12.36
N ARG A 304 15.72 12.15 12.63
CA ARG A 304 16.32 10.94 12.07
C ARG A 304 16.90 10.05 13.16
N THR A 305 16.79 8.75 12.93
CA THR A 305 17.48 7.66 13.64
C THR A 305 18.30 6.87 12.63
N GLN A 306 18.98 5.81 13.05
CA GLN A 306 19.73 4.95 12.13
C GLN A 306 18.80 4.32 11.06
N ARG A 307 17.57 3.94 11.46
CA ARG A 307 16.61 3.26 10.60
C ARG A 307 15.56 4.19 9.99
N PHE A 308 15.10 5.18 10.74
CA PHE A 308 13.90 5.93 10.36
C PHE A 308 14.15 7.42 10.16
N LEU A 309 13.46 7.98 9.17
CA LEU A 309 13.21 9.42 9.05
C LEU A 309 11.78 9.70 9.49
N LEU A 310 11.61 10.40 10.60
CA LEU A 310 10.33 10.95 11.03
C LEU A 310 10.05 12.26 10.28
N ILE A 311 8.87 12.39 9.69
CA ILE A 311 8.33 13.62 9.10
C ILE A 311 7.02 13.94 9.81
N THR A 312 6.96 15.08 10.50
CA THR A 312 5.93 15.29 11.51
C THR A 312 5.49 16.74 11.65
N GLN A 313 4.20 16.92 11.96
CA GLN A 313 3.64 18.17 12.47
C GLN A 313 3.48 18.15 14.00
N ALA A 314 3.63 16.99 14.63
CA ALA A 314 3.44 16.77 16.07
C ALA A 314 4.56 17.40 16.93
N PRO A 315 4.25 17.77 18.19
CA PRO A 315 5.22 18.41 19.08
C PRO A 315 6.40 17.48 19.43
N PRO A 316 7.58 18.02 19.83
CA PRO A 316 8.80 17.24 20.05
C PRO A 316 8.65 16.05 21.00
N LYS A 317 7.85 16.20 22.07
CA LYS A 317 7.56 15.11 23.03
C LYS A 317 6.89 13.90 22.36
N VAL A 318 5.96 14.13 21.43
CA VAL A 318 5.31 13.08 20.66
C VAL A 318 6.33 12.44 19.70
N ASN A 319 7.12 13.25 19.01
CA ASN A 319 8.12 12.78 18.04
C ASN A 319 9.15 11.82 18.68
N ALA A 320 9.67 12.19 19.85
CA ALA A 320 10.59 11.34 20.60
C ALA A 320 9.95 10.02 21.07
N ALA A 321 8.67 10.04 21.46
CA ALA A 321 7.94 8.82 21.81
C ALA A 321 7.74 7.91 20.59
N VAL A 322 7.38 8.47 19.43
CA VAL A 322 7.17 7.74 18.18
C VAL A 322 8.47 7.07 17.71
N LEU A 323 9.59 7.79 17.69
CA LEU A 323 10.87 7.22 17.27
C LEU A 323 11.34 6.11 18.22
N ARG A 324 11.19 6.29 19.53
CA ARG A 324 11.50 5.22 20.50
C ARG A 324 10.61 4.00 20.32
N ALA A 325 9.31 4.20 20.08
CA ALA A 325 8.38 3.10 19.81
C ALA A 325 8.74 2.35 18.53
N ALA A 326 9.13 3.07 17.49
CA ALA A 326 9.53 2.48 16.22
C ALA A 326 10.80 1.62 16.37
N GLU A 327 11.85 2.15 17.00
CA GLU A 327 13.09 1.39 17.23
C GLU A 327 12.86 0.19 18.17
N ALA A 328 12.06 0.34 19.22
CA ALA A 328 11.74 -0.77 20.12
C ALA A 328 10.91 -1.86 19.43
N SER A 329 9.97 -1.48 18.55
CA SER A 329 9.21 -2.43 17.72
C SER A 329 10.13 -3.16 16.75
N TRP A 330 11.04 -2.45 16.10
CA TRP A 330 11.97 -3.05 15.16
C TRP A 330 12.92 -4.03 15.85
N ALA A 331 13.45 -3.67 17.02
CA ALA A 331 14.27 -4.58 17.82
C ALA A 331 13.49 -5.84 18.25
N TRP A 332 12.20 -5.71 18.60
CA TRP A 332 11.35 -6.86 18.88
C TRP A 332 11.16 -7.74 17.65
N LEU A 333 10.91 -7.14 16.48
CA LEU A 333 10.75 -7.85 15.21
C LEU A 333 12.04 -8.58 14.80
N ASP A 334 13.20 -7.96 14.96
CA ASP A 334 14.50 -8.61 14.73
C ASP A 334 14.65 -9.82 15.67
N ALA A 335 14.40 -9.65 16.97
CA ALA A 335 14.55 -10.73 17.94
C ALA A 335 13.63 -11.95 17.68
N HIS A 336 12.41 -11.73 17.19
CA HIS A 336 11.43 -12.81 17.01
C HIS A 336 11.35 -13.33 15.57
N LEU A 337 11.65 -12.50 14.57
CA LEU A 337 11.37 -12.76 13.17
C LEU A 337 12.60 -12.65 12.25
N ALA A 338 13.82 -12.46 12.77
CA ALA A 338 15.03 -12.38 11.92
C ALA A 338 15.18 -13.59 10.99
N ARG A 339 14.90 -14.79 11.49
CA ARG A 339 15.08 -16.08 10.77
C ARG A 339 13.99 -16.45 9.77
N VAL A 340 13.00 -15.57 9.56
CA VAL A 340 11.92 -15.80 8.57
C VAL A 340 12.49 -15.89 7.16
N SER A 341 13.49 -15.07 6.84
CA SER A 341 14.31 -15.13 5.63
C SER A 341 15.65 -14.44 5.87
N ASP A 342 16.63 -14.75 5.01
CA ASP A 342 17.96 -14.13 5.07
C ASP A 342 17.97 -12.67 4.59
N GLU A 343 16.88 -12.19 3.98
CA GLU A 343 16.77 -10.81 3.52
C GLU A 343 16.83 -9.84 4.69
N MET A 344 17.63 -8.77 4.55
CA MET A 344 17.75 -7.73 5.57
C MET A 344 16.54 -6.78 5.49
N PRO A 345 15.74 -6.65 6.56
CA PRO A 345 14.70 -5.63 6.62
C PRO A 345 15.36 -4.26 6.77
N ILE A 346 14.84 -3.26 6.06
CA ILE A 346 15.40 -1.90 6.10
C ILE A 346 14.37 -0.90 6.61
N GLY A 347 14.85 0.15 7.28
CA GLY A 347 14.00 1.22 7.78
C GLY A 347 13.35 2.05 6.65
N GLY A 348 12.66 3.11 7.05
CA GLY A 348 11.81 3.87 6.15
C GLY A 348 11.41 5.24 6.71
N VAL A 349 10.37 5.83 6.12
CA VAL A 349 9.82 7.10 6.56
C VAL A 349 8.66 6.83 7.51
N ILE A 350 8.57 7.60 8.59
CA ILE A 350 7.40 7.63 9.46
C ILE A 350 6.76 8.99 9.33
N ARG A 351 5.51 9.07 8.87
CA ARG A 351 4.75 10.31 8.76
C ARG A 351 3.68 10.41 9.83
N VAL A 352 3.76 11.49 10.59
CA VAL A 352 2.85 11.75 11.72
C VAL A 352 2.01 13.00 11.45
N PHE A 353 0.71 12.79 11.32
CA PHE A 353 -0.27 13.86 11.23
C PHE A 353 -0.82 14.23 12.61
N THR A 354 -1.09 15.52 12.83
CA THR A 354 -1.82 16.01 14.00
C THR A 354 -3.29 16.25 13.73
N ASP A 355 -3.67 16.33 12.44
CA ASP A 355 -5.05 16.51 12.00
C ASP A 355 -5.54 15.27 11.26
N ARG A 356 -6.61 14.66 11.79
CA ARG A 356 -7.22 13.47 11.20
C ARG A 356 -7.76 13.72 9.79
N ARG A 357 -8.20 14.94 9.47
CA ARG A 357 -8.67 15.27 8.12
C ARG A 357 -7.52 15.32 7.13
N ALA A 358 -6.39 15.95 7.47
CA ALA A 358 -5.19 15.97 6.65
C ALA A 358 -4.68 14.54 6.38
N TYR A 359 -4.68 13.69 7.41
CA TYR A 359 -4.39 12.26 7.25
C TYR A 359 -5.36 11.55 6.32
N TRP A 360 -6.68 11.73 6.48
CA TRP A 360 -7.63 11.09 5.57
C TRP A 360 -7.54 11.64 4.14
N ARG A 361 -7.19 12.92 3.94
CA ARG A 361 -6.94 13.45 2.59
C ARG A 361 -5.66 12.90 1.98
N TYR A 362 -4.66 12.63 2.80
CA TYR A 362 -3.47 11.90 2.39
C TYR A 362 -3.90 10.48 2.01
N ARG A 363 -4.48 9.71 2.94
CA ARG A 363 -4.92 8.33 2.72
C ARG A 363 -5.93 8.10 1.61
N ALA A 364 -6.92 8.98 1.43
CA ALA A 364 -7.97 8.82 0.42
C ALA A 364 -7.41 8.80 -1.01
N ARG A 365 -6.13 9.17 -1.18
CA ARG A 365 -5.44 9.12 -2.46
C ARG A 365 -4.60 7.85 -2.61
N SER A 366 -4.13 7.28 -1.49
CA SER A 366 -3.51 5.97 -1.43
C SER A 366 -4.53 4.91 -1.79
N THR A 367 -4.18 4.03 -2.71
CA THR A 367 -5.06 2.94 -3.15
C THR A 367 -5.17 1.82 -2.12
N ARG A 368 -4.57 1.97 -0.93
CA ARG A 368 -4.51 0.95 0.11
C ARG A 368 -4.94 1.52 1.45
N ASP A 369 -5.81 0.80 2.16
CA ASP A 369 -6.12 1.02 3.59
C ASP A 369 -4.97 0.57 4.51
N ASP A 370 -3.74 0.48 3.98
CA ASP A 370 -2.58 -0.05 4.65
C ASP A 370 -1.84 1.04 5.45
N ASP A 371 -1.33 0.68 6.62
CA ASP A 371 -0.51 1.56 7.47
C ASP A 371 0.91 1.77 6.95
N TYR A 372 1.30 1.00 5.93
CA TYR A 372 2.56 1.12 5.22
C TYR A 372 2.31 1.24 3.71
N VAL A 373 2.96 2.22 3.08
CA VAL A 373 2.91 2.47 1.64
C VAL A 373 4.22 1.98 1.01
N PRO A 374 4.24 0.80 0.35
CA PRO A 374 5.50 0.16 -0.03
C PRO A 374 6.33 0.92 -1.07
N SER A 375 5.69 1.64 -2.00
CA SER A 375 6.34 2.44 -3.06
C SER A 375 7.25 3.53 -2.53
N ILE A 376 6.84 4.17 -1.44
CA ILE A 376 7.55 5.27 -0.79
C ILE A 376 8.03 4.89 0.59
N ARG A 377 8.00 3.59 0.93
CA ARG A 377 8.47 3.02 2.19
C ARG A 377 8.06 3.83 3.41
N GLU A 378 6.78 4.18 3.46
CA GLU A 378 6.29 5.14 4.44
C GLU A 378 5.23 4.53 5.33
N VAL A 379 5.45 4.59 6.64
CA VAL A 379 4.43 4.30 7.65
C VAL A 379 3.70 5.59 7.98
N VAL A 380 2.38 5.57 7.90
CA VAL A 380 1.56 6.79 7.98
C VAL A 380 0.50 6.62 9.06
N PHE A 381 0.43 7.56 10.00
CA PHE A 381 -0.60 7.52 11.04
C PHE A 381 -0.95 8.91 11.60
N VAL A 382 -2.03 8.97 12.38
CA VAL A 382 -2.45 10.16 13.12
C VAL A 382 -2.01 10.04 14.57
N ALA A 383 -1.30 11.04 15.09
CA ALA A 383 -1.06 11.16 16.52
C ALA A 383 -2.39 11.43 17.23
N GLY A 384 -3.04 10.37 17.74
CA GLY A 384 -4.24 10.44 18.57
C GLY A 384 -3.89 10.20 20.03
N GLY A 385 -4.32 11.11 20.92
CA GLY A 385 -4.12 10.96 22.36
C GLY A 385 -2.66 11.02 22.80
N ALA A 386 -2.40 10.55 24.02
CA ALA A 386 -1.05 10.56 24.57
C ALA A 386 -0.29 9.29 24.13
N PRO A 387 0.94 9.39 23.58
CA PRO A 387 1.67 8.25 23.00
C PRO A 387 1.99 7.08 23.96
N HIS A 388 1.81 7.29 25.26
CA HIS A 388 2.04 6.28 26.29
C HIS A 388 0.81 5.41 26.56
N GLN A 389 -0.36 5.75 25.99
CA GLN A 389 -1.57 4.95 26.16
C GLN A 389 -1.55 3.74 25.21
N PRO A 390 -1.94 2.54 25.69
CA PRO A 390 -2.12 1.37 24.83
C PRO A 390 -3.00 1.69 23.62
N GLY A 391 -2.62 1.21 22.44
CA GLY A 391 -3.35 1.44 21.19
C GLY A 391 -3.15 2.82 20.56
N ALA A 392 -2.54 3.81 21.23
CA ALA A 392 -2.28 5.13 20.64
C ALA A 392 -1.34 5.06 19.41
N LEU A 393 -0.55 3.98 19.31
CA LEU A 393 0.41 3.71 18.25
C LEU A 393 0.05 2.46 17.43
N ASP A 394 -1.20 1.98 17.46
CA ASP A 394 -1.65 0.77 16.73
C ASP A 394 -1.32 0.84 15.23
N GLU A 395 -1.60 1.99 14.59
CA GLU A 395 -1.27 2.22 13.17
C GLU A 395 0.25 2.19 12.93
N LEU A 396 1.06 2.75 13.83
CA LEU A 396 2.53 2.70 13.72
C LEU A 396 3.04 1.26 13.77
N HIS A 397 2.63 0.48 14.78
CA HIS A 397 3.12 -0.89 14.96
C HIS A 397 2.71 -1.81 13.80
N ARG A 398 1.46 -1.67 13.31
CA ARG A 398 0.98 -2.43 12.15
C ARG A 398 1.71 -2.04 10.88
N GLY A 399 1.96 -0.75 10.65
CA GLY A 399 2.75 -0.29 9.50
C GLY A 399 4.20 -0.79 9.55
N LEU A 400 4.84 -0.77 10.72
CA LEU A 400 6.20 -1.29 10.88
C LEU A 400 6.28 -2.81 10.66
N LEU A 401 5.31 -3.57 11.19
CA LEU A 401 5.21 -5.01 10.93
C LEU A 401 5.03 -5.29 9.43
N GLN A 402 4.16 -4.53 8.76
CA GLN A 402 3.93 -4.66 7.32
C GLN A 402 5.22 -4.37 6.54
N GLN A 403 5.89 -3.27 6.82
CA GLN A 403 7.17 -2.91 6.21
C GLN A 403 8.21 -4.03 6.40
N TYR A 404 8.39 -4.49 7.64
CA TYR A 404 9.37 -5.50 7.99
C TYR A 404 9.14 -6.81 7.20
N LEU A 405 7.90 -7.29 7.15
CA LEU A 405 7.57 -8.52 6.42
C LEU A 405 7.66 -8.36 4.90
N THR A 406 7.24 -7.21 4.35
CA THR A 406 7.40 -6.92 2.91
C THR A 406 8.88 -6.96 2.51
N ASP A 407 9.77 -6.48 3.37
CA ASP A 407 11.20 -6.52 3.13
C ASP A 407 11.78 -7.93 3.24
N LYS A 408 11.28 -8.76 4.15
CA LYS A 408 11.69 -10.16 4.31
C LYS A 408 11.31 -11.01 3.10
N CYS A 409 10.12 -10.84 2.56
CA CYS A 409 9.67 -11.48 1.33
C CYS A 409 8.49 -10.70 0.74
N GLY A 410 8.58 -10.33 -0.55
CA GLY A 410 7.51 -9.61 -1.24
C GLY A 410 6.20 -10.41 -1.22
N GLY A 411 5.14 -9.83 -0.66
CA GLY A 411 3.82 -10.48 -0.52
C GLY A 411 3.65 -11.34 0.74
N LEU A 412 4.66 -11.40 1.63
CA LEU A 412 4.58 -12.17 2.87
C LEU A 412 3.46 -11.67 3.76
N TYR A 413 3.41 -10.35 4.04
CA TYR A 413 2.39 -9.75 4.90
C TYR A 413 0.96 -10.06 4.42
N GLU A 414 0.71 -9.93 3.12
CA GLU A 414 -0.60 -10.19 2.50
C GLU A 414 -0.98 -11.68 2.47
N SER A 415 0.00 -12.57 2.60
CA SER A 415 -0.18 -14.03 2.62
C SER A 415 -0.36 -14.58 4.03
N MET A 416 0.04 -13.84 5.07
CA MET A 416 -0.14 -14.27 6.46
C MET A 416 -1.64 -14.44 6.82
N PRO A 417 -1.99 -15.44 7.64
CA PRO A 417 -3.34 -15.58 8.17
C PRO A 417 -3.69 -14.42 9.12
N ALA A 418 -4.98 -14.16 9.26
CA ALA A 418 -5.46 -13.03 10.05
C ALA A 418 -5.07 -13.15 11.52
N TRP A 419 -5.10 -14.35 12.09
CA TRP A 419 -4.65 -14.58 13.48
C TRP A 419 -3.21 -14.12 13.71
N TRP A 420 -2.32 -14.40 12.76
CA TRP A 420 -0.92 -14.03 12.88
C TRP A 420 -0.76 -12.53 12.66
N ARG A 421 -1.27 -12.00 11.53
CA ARG A 421 -1.06 -10.59 11.15
C ARG A 421 -1.72 -9.62 12.10
N VAL A 422 -3.00 -9.84 12.41
CA VAL A 422 -3.76 -9.00 13.34
C VAL A 422 -3.30 -9.25 14.77
N GLY A 423 -3.02 -10.50 15.15
CA GLY A 423 -2.55 -10.84 16.49
C GLY A 423 -1.19 -10.23 16.82
N VAL A 424 -0.20 -10.32 15.93
CA VAL A 424 1.14 -9.72 16.14
C VAL A 424 1.07 -8.20 16.14
N ALA A 425 0.34 -7.59 15.19
CA ALA A 425 0.15 -6.14 15.18
C ALA A 425 -0.53 -5.65 16.46
N ALA A 426 -1.58 -6.33 16.91
CA ALA A 426 -2.30 -5.98 18.13
C ALA A 426 -1.50 -6.26 19.40
N TYR A 427 -0.70 -7.33 19.42
CA TYR A 427 0.24 -7.60 20.51
C TYR A 427 1.22 -6.45 20.69
N LEU A 428 1.85 -5.99 19.60
CA LEU A 428 2.73 -4.82 19.60
C LEU A 428 1.98 -3.54 20.01
N ALA A 429 0.77 -3.32 19.51
CA ALA A 429 -0.06 -2.17 19.87
C ALA A 429 -0.49 -2.15 21.35
N ASN A 430 -0.56 -3.32 21.97
CA ASN A 430 -0.83 -3.52 23.39
C ASN A 430 0.46 -3.60 24.20
N THR A 431 1.50 -2.87 23.81
CA THR A 431 2.71 -2.67 24.61
C THR A 431 2.80 -1.23 25.08
N ARG A 432 3.47 -1.01 26.21
CA ARG A 432 3.94 0.30 26.65
C ARG A 432 5.45 0.36 26.54
N LEU A 433 5.98 1.55 26.32
CA LEU A 433 7.42 1.76 26.39
C LEU A 433 7.88 1.82 27.85
N ALA A 434 8.71 0.86 28.25
CA ALA A 434 9.45 0.87 29.51
C ALA A 434 10.94 1.09 29.18
N GLY A 435 11.37 2.36 29.14
CA GLY A 435 12.70 2.72 28.64
C GLY A 435 12.81 2.48 27.13
N SER A 436 13.74 1.62 26.72
CA SER A 436 13.96 1.20 25.32
C SER A 436 13.26 -0.11 24.95
N LYS A 437 12.52 -0.72 25.88
CA LYS A 437 11.86 -2.03 25.68
C LYS A 437 10.34 -1.87 25.57
N LEU A 438 9.75 -2.70 24.71
CA LEU A 438 8.31 -2.89 24.68
C LEU A 438 7.91 -3.82 25.83
N GLN A 439 7.08 -3.31 26.74
CA GLN A 439 6.49 -4.10 27.82
C GLN A 439 5.03 -4.41 27.46
N PRO A 440 4.65 -5.69 27.30
CA PRO A 440 3.28 -6.05 26.99
C PRO A 440 2.31 -5.69 28.12
N VAL A 441 1.11 -5.22 27.73
CA VAL A 441 0.00 -4.84 28.61
C VAL A 441 -1.25 -5.57 28.13
N VAL A 442 -2.12 -5.98 29.06
CA VAL A 442 -3.43 -6.54 28.73
C VAL A 442 -4.48 -5.44 28.94
N PRO A 443 -5.07 -4.87 27.87
CA PRO A 443 -6.07 -3.82 28.03
C PRO A 443 -7.39 -4.38 28.59
N ASP A 444 -8.16 -3.53 29.27
CA ASP A 444 -9.43 -3.94 29.90
C ASP A 444 -10.41 -4.54 28.90
N GLY A 445 -10.50 -3.97 27.70
CA GLY A 445 -11.35 -4.53 26.63
C GLY A 445 -10.99 -5.96 26.24
N GLU A 446 -9.70 -6.35 26.32
CA GLU A 446 -9.28 -7.75 26.10
C GLU A 446 -9.76 -8.64 27.26
N ARG A 447 -9.64 -8.16 28.50
CA ARG A 447 -10.10 -8.88 29.71
C ARG A 447 -11.62 -9.07 29.71
N ASP A 448 -12.37 -8.03 29.38
CA ASP A 448 -13.83 -8.05 29.33
C ASP A 448 -14.36 -9.02 28.27
N VAL A 449 -13.77 -8.98 27.07
CA VAL A 449 -14.13 -9.90 25.98
C VAL A 449 -13.89 -11.35 26.38
N VAL A 450 -12.81 -11.64 27.10
CA VAL A 450 -12.50 -13.00 27.54
C VAL A 450 -13.42 -13.43 28.67
N ARG A 451 -13.63 -12.59 29.67
CA ARG A 451 -14.54 -12.88 30.79
C ARG A 451 -15.93 -13.22 30.26
N GLU A 452 -16.46 -12.37 29.39
CA GLU A 452 -17.78 -12.59 28.79
C GLU A 452 -17.81 -13.81 27.87
N GLY A 453 -16.75 -13.99 27.08
CA GLY A 453 -16.60 -15.12 26.19
C GLY A 453 -16.61 -16.46 26.92
N ARG A 454 -15.85 -16.57 28.03
CA ARG A 454 -15.80 -17.75 28.91
C ARG A 454 -17.15 -17.99 29.57
N ARG A 455 -17.79 -16.94 30.11
CA ARG A 455 -19.14 -17.01 30.70
C ARG A 455 -20.16 -17.60 29.74
N ARG A 456 -20.10 -17.22 28.46
CA ARG A 456 -21.00 -17.72 27.41
C ARG A 456 -20.52 -18.99 26.71
N ARG A 457 -19.38 -19.58 27.10
CA ARG A 457 -18.71 -20.68 26.37
C ARG A 457 -18.58 -20.42 24.87
N SER A 458 -18.30 -19.16 24.52
CA SER A 458 -18.30 -18.65 23.14
C SER A 458 -16.91 -18.27 22.64
N LEU A 459 -15.86 -18.61 23.38
CA LEU A 459 -14.48 -18.42 22.90
C LEU A 459 -14.06 -19.64 22.09
N PRO A 460 -13.60 -19.45 20.83
CA PRO A 460 -12.92 -20.51 20.11
C PRO A 460 -11.62 -20.88 20.84
N GLY A 461 -11.26 -22.16 20.78
CA GLY A 461 -9.94 -22.64 21.22
C GLY A 461 -8.80 -22.07 20.37
N VAL A 462 -7.57 -22.19 20.88
CA VAL A 462 -6.34 -21.85 20.16
C VAL A 462 -6.26 -22.56 18.81
N GLU A 463 -6.64 -23.84 18.74
CA GLU A 463 -6.63 -24.60 17.48
C GLU A 463 -7.46 -23.92 16.41
N VAL A 464 -8.70 -23.57 16.74
CA VAL A 464 -9.65 -22.94 15.81
C VAL A 464 -9.11 -21.59 15.31
N VAL A 465 -8.47 -20.81 16.19
CA VAL A 465 -7.89 -19.52 15.82
C VAL A 465 -6.68 -19.69 14.90
N ILE A 466 -5.77 -20.62 15.19
CA ILE A 466 -4.56 -20.84 14.39
C ILE A 466 -4.90 -21.49 13.03
N ARG A 467 -5.86 -22.41 13.01
CA ARG A 467 -6.32 -23.08 11.78
C ARG A 467 -7.24 -22.21 10.92
N GLU A 468 -7.54 -20.97 11.32
CA GLU A 468 -8.39 -20.06 10.55
C GLU A 468 -7.85 -19.85 9.13
N THR A 469 -8.49 -20.51 8.14
CA THR A 469 -8.16 -20.37 6.72
C THR A 469 -9.01 -19.31 6.03
N SER A 470 -10.23 -19.08 6.53
CA SER A 470 -11.18 -18.14 5.96
C SER A 470 -10.60 -16.73 5.84
N PRO A 471 -10.98 -15.97 4.80
CA PRO A 471 -10.78 -14.52 4.84
C PRO A 471 -11.47 -14.01 6.11
N PRO A 472 -10.79 -13.17 6.91
CA PRO A 472 -11.36 -12.73 8.16
C PRO A 472 -12.70 -12.04 7.87
N PRO A 473 -13.75 -12.21 8.72
CA PRO A 473 -14.82 -11.23 8.76
C PRO A 473 -14.19 -9.85 8.99
N GLU A 474 -14.91 -8.77 8.64
CA GLU A 474 -14.37 -7.41 8.63
C GLU A 474 -13.37 -7.14 9.78
N PRO A 475 -12.26 -6.42 9.55
CA PRO A 475 -11.23 -6.09 10.56
C PRO A 475 -11.75 -5.46 11.86
N ARG A 476 -13.04 -5.14 11.91
CA ARG A 476 -13.78 -4.50 12.99
C ARG A 476 -14.32 -5.47 14.04
N ASP A 477 -14.24 -6.78 13.85
CA ASP A 477 -14.57 -7.72 14.93
C ASP A 477 -13.54 -7.62 16.06
N ARG A 478 -13.87 -6.79 17.05
CA ARG A 478 -13.05 -6.55 18.24
C ARG A 478 -12.81 -7.83 19.03
N LYS A 479 -13.81 -8.72 19.11
CA LYS A 479 -13.69 -9.98 19.86
C LYS A 479 -12.62 -10.86 19.23
N LEU A 480 -12.67 -11.04 17.90
CA LEU A 480 -11.64 -11.79 17.18
C LEU A 480 -10.27 -11.13 17.25
N LYS A 481 -10.17 -9.79 17.18
CA LYS A 481 -8.89 -9.08 17.39
C LYS A 481 -8.27 -9.44 18.75
N HIS A 482 -9.04 -9.38 19.83
CA HIS A 482 -8.55 -9.70 21.18
C HIS A 482 -8.14 -11.17 21.34
N LEU A 483 -8.90 -12.11 20.75
CA LEU A 483 -8.55 -13.53 20.78
C LEU A 483 -7.24 -13.83 20.05
N ARG A 484 -7.08 -13.28 18.84
CA ARG A 484 -5.84 -13.42 18.06
C ARG A 484 -4.65 -12.81 18.80
N THR A 485 -4.85 -11.70 19.50
CA THR A 485 -3.82 -11.06 20.34
C THR A 485 -3.40 -11.97 21.49
N ARG A 486 -4.35 -12.65 22.16
CA ARG A 486 -4.07 -13.58 23.25
C ARG A 486 -3.32 -14.82 22.78
N VAL A 487 -3.70 -15.38 21.64
CA VAL A 487 -2.96 -16.50 21.02
C VAL A 487 -1.51 -16.09 20.77
N VAL A 488 -1.27 -14.92 20.16
CA VAL A 488 0.11 -14.43 19.95
C VAL A 488 0.82 -14.18 21.27
N ARG A 489 0.15 -13.60 22.27
CA ARG A 489 0.71 -13.41 23.61
C ARG A 489 1.14 -14.72 24.24
N PHE A 490 0.32 -15.75 24.18
CA PHE A 490 0.65 -17.08 24.66
C PHE A 490 1.86 -17.67 23.92
N LEU A 491 1.92 -17.51 22.60
CA LEU A 491 3.05 -18.00 21.80
C LEU A 491 4.37 -17.27 22.12
N VAL A 492 4.31 -16.00 22.54
CA VAL A 492 5.49 -15.18 22.86
C VAL A 492 5.90 -15.30 24.33
N GLU A 493 4.93 -15.35 25.26
CA GLU A 493 5.17 -15.24 26.70
C GLU A 493 4.91 -16.55 27.48
N GLY A 494 4.21 -17.53 26.89
CA GLY A 494 3.61 -18.66 27.61
C GLY A 494 4.47 -19.93 27.74
N GLY A 495 5.64 -19.99 27.11
CA GLY A 495 6.43 -21.22 27.06
C GLY A 495 5.85 -22.26 26.09
N ALA A 496 6.58 -23.35 25.84
CA ALA A 496 6.64 -24.01 24.53
C ALA A 496 5.88 -25.35 24.33
N PRO A 497 4.54 -25.40 24.28
CA PRO A 497 3.88 -26.52 23.61
C PRO A 497 4.09 -26.51 22.08
N LEU A 498 4.26 -25.32 21.50
CA LEU A 498 4.46 -25.10 20.07
C LEU A 498 5.90 -24.67 19.69
N GLY A 499 6.78 -24.51 20.68
CA GLY A 499 8.11 -23.93 20.52
C GLY A 499 8.11 -22.40 20.65
N GLU A 500 9.15 -21.85 21.29
CA GLU A 500 9.34 -20.39 21.45
C GLU A 500 9.42 -19.64 20.12
N THR A 501 9.75 -20.38 19.06
CA THR A 501 10.06 -19.82 17.77
C THR A 501 8.94 -20.00 16.75
N PHE A 502 7.81 -20.58 17.17
CA PHE A 502 6.68 -20.96 16.32
C PHE A 502 6.21 -19.86 15.37
N LEU A 503 6.11 -18.61 15.84
CA LEU A 503 5.67 -17.48 15.01
C LEU A 503 6.56 -17.27 13.78
N ALA A 504 7.88 -17.39 13.95
CA ALA A 504 8.84 -17.29 12.87
C ALA A 504 8.85 -18.55 11.98
N ASP A 505 8.70 -19.75 12.55
CA ASP A 505 8.64 -20.99 11.75
C ASP A 505 7.40 -20.98 10.84
N TYR A 506 6.26 -20.53 11.36
CA TYR A 506 5.04 -20.38 10.58
C TYR A 506 5.23 -19.37 9.43
N ALA A 507 5.80 -18.19 9.70
CA ALA A 507 6.10 -17.21 8.66
C ALA A 507 7.11 -17.73 7.64
N LYS A 508 8.13 -18.49 8.07
CA LYS A 508 9.11 -19.16 7.18
C LYS A 508 8.44 -20.21 6.29
N ALA A 509 7.47 -20.96 6.82
CA ALA A 509 6.67 -21.90 6.02
C ALA A 509 5.84 -21.18 4.95
N VAL A 510 5.28 -20.00 5.26
CA VAL A 510 4.61 -19.14 4.28
C VAL A 510 5.59 -18.67 3.19
N VAL A 511 6.80 -18.23 3.56
CA VAL A 511 7.86 -17.87 2.58
C VAL A 511 8.18 -19.06 1.67
N GLY A 512 8.30 -20.27 2.24
CA GLY A 512 8.52 -21.49 1.47
C GLY A 512 7.38 -21.78 0.48
N ALA A 513 6.13 -21.61 0.89
CA ALA A 513 4.96 -21.76 0.01
C ALA A 513 4.95 -20.73 -1.13
N ILE A 514 5.26 -19.46 -0.84
CA ILE A 514 5.41 -18.39 -1.85
C ILE A 514 6.53 -18.75 -2.84
N GLY A 515 7.65 -19.28 -2.35
CA GLY A 515 8.77 -19.75 -3.17
C GLY A 515 8.39 -20.85 -4.16
N ARG A 516 7.45 -21.73 -3.78
CA ARG A 516 6.84 -22.76 -4.65
C ARG A 516 5.74 -22.23 -5.58
N GLY A 517 5.57 -20.92 -5.68
CA GLY A 517 4.61 -20.29 -6.58
C GLY A 517 3.20 -20.12 -6.01
N MET A 518 2.95 -20.44 -4.74
CA MET A 518 1.66 -20.18 -4.08
C MET A 518 1.52 -18.70 -3.74
N ARG A 519 1.43 -17.83 -4.75
CA ARG A 519 1.34 -16.39 -4.54
C ARG A 519 -0.11 -15.97 -4.36
N VAL A 520 -0.35 -15.17 -3.33
CA VAL A 520 -1.59 -14.42 -3.18
C VAL A 520 -1.49 -13.18 -4.07
N PRO A 521 -2.37 -13.01 -5.08
CA PRO A 521 -2.40 -11.80 -5.88
C PRO A 521 -2.57 -10.58 -4.98
N ALA A 522 -1.72 -9.57 -5.16
CA ALA A 522 -1.95 -8.28 -4.53
C ALA A 522 -3.23 -7.69 -5.12
N VAL A 523 -4.33 -7.71 -4.36
CA VAL A 523 -5.49 -6.88 -4.69
C VAL A 523 -5.14 -5.50 -4.22
N ASN A 524 -4.90 -4.56 -5.14
CA ASN A 524 -4.97 -3.14 -4.79
C ASN A 524 -6.39 -2.90 -4.25
N PRO A 525 -6.58 -2.63 -2.95
CA PRO A 525 -7.91 -2.41 -2.37
C PRO A 525 -8.67 -1.25 -3.03
N GLY A 526 -7.96 -0.34 -3.71
CA GLY A 526 -8.51 0.66 -4.61
C GLY A 526 -9.21 0.10 -5.86
N ALA A 527 -9.26 -1.22 -6.07
CA ALA A 527 -9.96 -1.86 -7.18
C ALA A 527 -11.48 -1.68 -7.17
N GLY A 528 -12.08 -1.20 -6.06
CA GLY A 528 -13.43 -0.64 -6.10
C GLY A 528 -13.56 0.53 -7.07
N HIS A 529 -12.44 1.19 -7.39
CA HIS A 529 -12.29 2.20 -8.43
C HIS A 529 -11.00 1.94 -9.22
N VAL A 530 -10.77 0.72 -9.71
CA VAL A 530 -10.20 0.61 -11.06
C VAL A 530 -11.43 0.62 -11.96
N PRO A 531 -11.87 1.76 -12.51
CA PRO A 531 -13.12 1.91 -13.22
C PRO A 531 -13.10 1.29 -14.61
N SER A 532 -12.01 0.63 -14.99
CA SER A 532 -12.02 -0.35 -16.08
C SER A 532 -12.46 -1.74 -15.63
N LEU A 533 -12.62 -2.00 -14.32
CA LEU A 533 -13.15 -3.24 -13.78
C LEU A 533 -14.64 -3.07 -13.50
N THR A 534 -15.44 -3.94 -14.10
CA THR A 534 -16.82 -4.09 -13.66
C THR A 534 -16.84 -4.57 -12.21
N LYS A 535 -17.95 -4.31 -11.48
CA LYS A 535 -18.15 -4.87 -10.14
C LYS A 535 -17.91 -6.39 -10.12
N GLU A 536 -18.40 -7.09 -11.13
CA GLU A 536 -18.19 -8.53 -11.31
C GLU A 536 -16.71 -8.89 -11.44
N GLN A 537 -15.91 -8.16 -12.24
CA GLN A 537 -14.47 -8.40 -12.35
C GLN A 537 -13.73 -8.12 -11.03
N ALA A 538 -14.15 -7.10 -10.28
CA ALA A 538 -13.61 -6.82 -8.96
C ALA A 538 -13.93 -7.96 -7.97
N ASP A 539 -15.19 -8.42 -7.95
CA ASP A 539 -15.66 -9.53 -7.11
C ASP A 539 -14.94 -10.84 -7.47
N GLN A 540 -14.76 -11.13 -8.76
CA GLN A 540 -13.99 -12.29 -9.26
C GLN A 540 -12.52 -12.23 -8.80
N ARG A 541 -11.88 -11.05 -8.84
CA ARG A 541 -10.51 -10.87 -8.34
C ARG A 541 -10.40 -11.06 -6.84
N VAL A 542 -11.37 -10.55 -6.08
CA VAL A 542 -11.45 -10.76 -4.62
C VAL A 542 -11.61 -12.25 -4.32
N LYS A 543 -12.53 -12.94 -4.99
CA LYS A 543 -12.76 -14.38 -4.85
C LYS A 543 -11.51 -15.19 -5.21
N ALA A 544 -10.84 -14.88 -6.32
CA ALA A 544 -9.61 -15.56 -6.74
C ALA A 544 -8.47 -15.35 -5.73
N ARG A 545 -8.30 -14.14 -5.21
CA ARG A 545 -7.33 -13.85 -4.14
C ARG A 545 -7.64 -14.66 -2.89
N ASP A 546 -8.89 -14.66 -2.45
CA ASP A 546 -9.28 -15.33 -1.22
C ASP A 546 -9.15 -16.85 -1.35
N ALA A 547 -9.46 -17.43 -2.51
CA ALA A 547 -9.17 -18.83 -2.81
C ALA A 547 -7.66 -19.14 -2.78
N ALA A 548 -6.82 -18.29 -3.38
CA ALA A 548 -5.37 -18.44 -3.34
C ALA A 548 -4.80 -18.37 -1.91
N ARG A 549 -5.36 -17.48 -1.06
CA ARG A 549 -5.04 -17.39 0.37
C ARG A 549 -5.41 -18.67 1.11
N THR A 550 -6.64 -19.16 0.91
CA THR A 550 -7.11 -20.39 1.55
C THR A 550 -6.17 -21.55 1.22
N LYS A 551 -5.88 -21.76 -0.08
CA LYS A 551 -4.98 -22.81 -0.54
C LYS A 551 -3.57 -22.71 0.07
N LEU A 552 -3.00 -21.51 0.12
CA LEU A 552 -1.70 -21.29 0.77
C LEU A 552 -1.73 -21.65 2.25
N ARG A 553 -2.78 -21.22 2.96
CA ARG A 553 -2.92 -21.44 4.41
C ARG A 553 -3.13 -22.91 4.74
N GLU A 554 -3.93 -23.62 3.96
CA GLU A 554 -4.10 -25.07 4.09
C GLU A 554 -2.76 -25.78 3.96
N ALA A 555 -1.99 -25.50 2.90
CA ALA A 555 -0.68 -26.12 2.71
C ALA A 555 0.31 -25.82 3.87
N VAL A 556 0.31 -24.58 4.38
CA VAL A 556 1.14 -24.20 5.53
C VAL A 556 0.64 -24.89 6.80
N ASN A 557 -0.66 -24.93 7.05
CA ASN A 557 -1.25 -25.59 8.21
C ASN A 557 -1.00 -27.10 8.20
N ASP A 558 -1.11 -27.76 7.05
CA ASP A 558 -0.81 -29.18 6.92
C ASP A 558 0.66 -29.49 7.22
N THR A 559 1.55 -28.57 6.86
CA THR A 559 2.98 -28.69 7.15
C THR A 559 3.27 -28.44 8.63
N MET A 560 2.70 -27.38 9.21
CA MET A 560 3.08 -26.87 10.53
C MET A 560 2.29 -27.48 11.68
N LEU A 561 1.04 -27.90 11.45
CA LEU A 561 0.07 -28.19 12.50
C LEU A 561 -0.33 -29.67 12.58
N LYS A 562 0.12 -30.49 11.63
CA LYS A 562 -0.26 -31.92 11.55
C LYS A 562 0.21 -32.72 12.78
N ALA A 563 1.38 -32.39 13.33
CA ALA A 563 1.97 -33.10 14.47
C ALA A 563 1.67 -32.41 15.83
N VAL A 564 0.85 -31.36 15.85
CA VAL A 564 0.57 -30.61 17.08
C VAL A 564 -0.44 -31.35 17.95
N SER A 565 -0.09 -31.57 19.22
CA SER A 565 -1.02 -32.06 20.24
C SER A 565 -1.89 -30.90 20.76
N TRP A 566 -3.01 -30.64 20.08
CA TRP A 566 -3.92 -29.54 20.43
C TRP A 566 -4.45 -29.61 21.87
N PRO A 567 -4.84 -30.77 22.42
CA PRO A 567 -5.24 -30.84 23.83
C PRO A 567 -4.17 -30.32 24.80
N ALA A 568 -2.89 -30.62 24.55
CA ALA A 568 -1.78 -30.11 25.37
C ALA A 568 -1.57 -28.60 25.18
N VAL A 569 -1.73 -28.09 23.96
CA VAL A 569 -1.66 -26.65 23.67
C VAL A 569 -2.79 -25.89 24.39
N GLU A 570 -4.03 -26.37 24.30
CA GLU A 570 -5.20 -25.75 24.96
C GLU A 570 -5.03 -25.75 26.48
N GLN A 571 -4.61 -26.88 27.07
CA GLN A 571 -4.36 -26.96 28.51
C GLN A 571 -3.26 -25.97 28.96
N ALA A 572 -2.20 -25.80 28.17
CA ALA A 572 -1.15 -24.82 28.47
C ALA A 572 -1.66 -23.38 28.30
N TYR A 573 -2.45 -23.11 27.26
CA TYR A 573 -3.06 -21.80 27.01
C TYR A 573 -3.99 -21.38 28.15
N ASP A 574 -4.85 -22.29 28.62
CA ASP A 574 -5.75 -22.03 29.73
C ASP A 574 -4.98 -21.77 31.03
N ARG A 575 -3.94 -22.57 31.32
CA ARG A 575 -3.07 -22.34 32.49
C ARG A 575 -2.36 -20.98 32.42
N PHE A 576 -1.75 -20.65 31.28
CA PHE A 576 -1.07 -19.38 31.06
C PHE A 576 -1.99 -18.19 31.35
N HIS A 577 -3.22 -18.25 30.86
CA HIS A 577 -4.16 -17.17 31.04
C HIS A 577 -4.82 -17.13 32.42
N ALA A 578 -5.10 -18.29 33.02
CA ALA A 578 -5.63 -18.35 34.38
C ALA A 578 -4.66 -17.71 35.40
N ALA A 579 -3.35 -17.81 35.17
CA ALA A 579 -2.34 -17.18 36.02
C ALA A 579 -2.28 -15.65 35.90
N ARG A 580 -2.71 -15.08 34.76
CA ARG A 580 -2.65 -13.63 34.49
C ARG A 580 -3.98 -12.89 34.70
N ASP A 581 -5.07 -13.64 34.68
CA ASP A 581 -6.41 -13.12 34.97
C ASP A 581 -6.67 -13.02 36.50
N ARG A 582 -5.80 -13.63 37.33
CA ARG A 582 -5.70 -13.42 38.78
C ARG A 582 -4.84 -12.19 39.06
#